data_AF-A0A357AFB7-F1
#
_entry.id   AF-A0A357AFB7-F1
#
_cell.length_a   1.000
_cell.length_b   1.000
_cell.length_c   1.000
_cell.angle_alpha   90.00
_cell.angle_beta   90.00
_cell.angle_gamma   90.00
#
_symmetry.space_group_name_H-M   'P 1'
#
loop_
_entity.id
_entity.type
_entity.pdbx_description
1 polymer ?
#
loop_
_entity_poly.entity_id
_entity_poly.type
_entity_poly.pdbx_seq_one_letter_code
_entity_poly.pdbx_strand_id
1 'polypeptide(L)'
;GGNDSMDTCNKISKFMQKSGHECRVMGVPKTIDNDLYGTDHCPGYASAAKYVATSTMEIYHDARVYDTPMVCVLEVMGRNAGWLTASTALAAYKGAGPDLIYLPEIEFDMDKFIVNCKKIFEKSGKLIVAVSEGIRDKNGKYISEYGSDLASEKDSFGHAQLGGTAQVLADILKKELKCKTRAIEFSLLQRCAAHLASATDVEEAFTAGQKAVQCAVDGTTDHMVAYERSEKDGKYVCNYVLVNLDKVANTEKAVPREWINKEGTGLTQDYINYALPLIEGESKPPMENGLPRFAKLKKVLAKK
;
A
#
# COMPACT_ATOMS: atom_id res chain seq x y z
N GLY A 1 -1.90 14.11 5.69
CA GLY A 1 -0.70 13.42 5.19
C GLY A 1 -0.47 12.13 5.95
N GLY A 2 0.72 11.56 5.87
CA GLY A 2 1.13 10.36 6.62
C GLY A 2 1.71 10.71 8.00
N ASN A 3 2.49 9.80 8.59
CA ASN A 3 3.07 9.94 9.94
C ASN A 3 3.79 11.29 10.15
N ASP A 4 4.73 11.65 9.27
CA ASP A 4 5.47 12.92 9.37
C ASP A 4 4.58 14.17 9.32
N SER A 5 3.49 14.09 8.56
CA SER A 5 2.51 15.18 8.50
C SER A 5 1.72 15.30 9.80
N MET A 6 1.42 14.17 10.47
CA MET A 6 0.72 14.17 11.75
C MET A 6 1.61 14.69 12.87
N ASP A 7 2.90 14.34 12.87
CA ASP A 7 3.90 14.93 13.76
C ASP A 7 4.01 16.45 13.55
N THR A 8 4.08 16.90 12.29
CA THR A 8 4.09 18.33 11.96
C THR A 8 2.84 19.04 12.47
N CYS A 9 1.65 18.46 12.26
CA CYS A 9 0.39 19.01 12.76
C CYS A 9 0.39 19.09 14.29
N ASN A 10 0.88 18.07 14.99
CA ASN A 10 1.00 18.07 16.45
C ASN A 10 1.86 19.23 16.93
N LYS A 11 3.08 19.35 16.40
CA LYS A 11 4.03 20.40 16.81
C LYS A 11 3.47 21.80 16.57
N ILE A 12 2.85 22.04 15.41
CA ILE A 12 2.22 23.34 15.10
C ILE A 12 1.03 23.59 16.04
N SER A 13 0.17 22.61 16.28
CA SER A 13 -0.97 22.70 17.20
C SER A 13 -0.53 23.12 18.60
N LYS A 14 0.46 22.43 19.18
CA LYS A 14 0.99 22.76 20.51
C LYS A 14 1.62 24.16 20.55
N PHE A 15 2.32 24.55 19.49
CA PHE A 15 2.92 25.89 19.40
C PHE A 15 1.84 26.99 19.40
N MET A 16 0.80 26.86 18.57
CA MET A 16 -0.29 27.85 18.49
C MET A 16 -1.05 27.98 19.81
N GLN A 17 -1.32 26.86 20.48
CA GLN A 17 -1.94 26.87 21.81
C GLN A 17 -1.06 27.59 22.84
N LYS A 18 0.24 27.31 22.85
CA LYS A 18 1.19 27.92 23.79
C LYS A 18 1.39 29.43 23.54
N SER A 19 1.32 29.87 22.29
CA SER A 19 1.49 31.28 21.93
C SER A 19 0.25 32.13 22.20
N GLY A 20 -0.90 31.50 22.51
CA GLY A 20 -2.19 32.20 22.67
C GLY A 20 -2.76 32.69 21.33
N HIS A 21 -2.21 32.27 20.20
CA HIS A 21 -2.72 32.61 18.88
C HIS A 21 -3.88 31.69 18.52
N GLU A 22 -5.05 32.25 18.20
CA GLU A 22 -6.21 31.47 17.80
C GLU A 22 -6.01 30.90 16.38
N CYS A 23 -5.49 29.67 16.32
CA CYS A 23 -5.33 28.92 15.09
C CYS A 23 -5.69 27.45 15.37
N ARG A 24 -6.62 26.91 14.59
CA ARG A 24 -7.04 25.51 14.67
C ARG A 24 -6.21 24.67 13.70
N VAL A 25 -5.71 23.54 14.19
CA VAL A 25 -4.88 22.61 13.43
C VAL A 25 -5.52 21.24 13.47
N MET A 26 -5.90 20.74 12.30
CA MET A 26 -6.54 19.42 12.12
C MET A 26 -5.72 18.57 11.16
N GLY A 27 -5.54 17.29 11.51
CA GLY A 27 -4.95 16.28 10.64
C GLY A 27 -5.99 15.67 9.70
N VAL A 28 -5.65 15.57 8.41
CA VAL A 28 -6.39 14.75 7.43
C VAL A 28 -5.52 13.56 7.03
N PRO A 29 -5.95 12.30 7.30
CA PRO A 29 -5.12 11.12 7.06
C PRO A 29 -4.88 10.94 5.56
N LYS A 30 -3.66 10.52 5.19
CA LYS A 30 -3.33 10.12 3.81
C LYS A 30 -2.09 9.25 3.82
N THR A 31 -2.19 8.02 3.35
CA THR A 31 -1.07 7.11 3.12
C THR A 31 -1.56 5.93 2.29
N ILE A 32 -0.81 5.57 1.25
CA ILE A 32 -1.10 4.35 0.49
C ILE A 32 -0.58 3.11 1.22
N ASP A 33 0.39 3.30 2.12
CA ASP A 33 1.00 2.25 2.93
C ASP A 33 0.06 1.77 4.03
N ASN A 34 -1.06 2.48 4.26
CA ASN A 34 -2.11 2.13 5.21
C ASN A 34 -1.63 1.97 6.66
N ASP A 35 -0.61 2.73 7.03
CA ASP A 35 0.20 2.54 8.23
C ASP A 35 -0.07 3.56 9.35
N LEU A 36 -1.07 4.46 9.19
CA LEU A 36 -1.45 5.37 10.27
C LEU A 36 -2.15 4.62 11.41
N TYR A 37 -1.69 4.87 12.64
CA TYR A 37 -2.33 4.38 13.84
C TYR A 37 -3.67 5.08 14.13
N GLY A 38 -4.60 4.34 14.76
CA GLY A 38 -5.89 4.87 15.23
C GLY A 38 -6.97 5.01 14.16
N THR A 39 -6.73 4.55 12.94
CA THR A 39 -7.71 4.52 11.82
C THR A 39 -7.78 3.12 11.21
N ASP A 40 -8.99 2.66 10.87
CA ASP A 40 -9.24 1.34 10.24
C ASP A 40 -8.40 1.18 8.97
N HIS A 41 -8.45 2.20 8.10
CA HIS A 41 -7.64 2.30 6.91
C HIS A 41 -7.36 3.79 6.59
N CYS A 42 -6.61 4.03 5.51
CA CYS A 42 -6.13 5.36 5.15
C CYS A 42 -6.56 5.77 3.73
N PRO A 43 -6.88 7.05 3.50
CA PRO A 43 -7.14 7.57 2.16
C PRO A 43 -6.02 7.28 1.16
N GLY A 44 -6.41 6.71 0.02
CA GLY A 44 -5.54 6.33 -1.08
C GLY A 44 -5.09 4.86 -1.03
N TYR A 45 -5.11 4.21 0.13
CA TYR A 45 -4.73 2.79 0.25
C TYR A 45 -5.64 1.92 -0.61
N ALA A 46 -6.96 2.08 -0.48
CA ALA A 46 -7.89 1.16 -1.10
C ALA A 46 -7.93 1.30 -2.63
N SER A 47 -7.75 2.51 -3.17
CA SER A 47 -7.53 2.68 -4.61
C SER A 47 -6.23 2.04 -5.10
N ALA A 48 -5.15 2.20 -4.34
CA ALA A 48 -3.87 1.57 -4.67
C ALA A 48 -3.96 0.04 -4.59
N ALA A 49 -4.61 -0.51 -3.56
CA ALA A 49 -4.88 -1.93 -3.39
C ALA A 49 -5.73 -2.49 -4.53
N LYS A 50 -6.75 -1.75 -4.97
CA LYS A 50 -7.58 -2.12 -6.12
C LYS A 50 -6.75 -2.20 -7.40
N TYR A 51 -5.87 -1.23 -7.64
CA TYR A 51 -4.94 -1.27 -8.77
C TYR A 51 -4.01 -2.48 -8.70
N VAL A 52 -3.34 -2.68 -7.56
CA VAL A 52 -2.39 -3.79 -7.35
C VAL A 52 -3.07 -5.14 -7.58
N ALA A 53 -4.26 -5.34 -7.01
CA ALA A 53 -5.04 -6.56 -7.20
C ALA A 53 -5.43 -6.76 -8.67
N THR A 54 -5.98 -5.74 -9.33
CA THR A 54 -6.45 -5.83 -10.73
C THR A 54 -5.28 -6.10 -11.68
N SER A 55 -4.19 -5.35 -11.58
CA SER A 55 -3.02 -5.56 -12.42
C SER A 55 -2.36 -6.91 -12.18
N THR A 56 -2.42 -7.42 -10.95
CA THR A 56 -1.96 -8.79 -10.65
C THR A 56 -2.81 -9.84 -11.39
N MET A 57 -4.12 -9.66 -11.46
CA MET A 57 -5.00 -10.55 -12.24
C MET A 57 -4.69 -10.50 -13.74
N GLU A 58 -4.46 -9.30 -14.29
CA GLU A 58 -4.08 -9.13 -15.69
C GLU A 58 -2.75 -9.84 -16.00
N ILE A 59 -1.75 -9.68 -15.11
CA ILE A 59 -0.46 -10.36 -15.23
C ILE A 59 -0.60 -11.87 -15.08
N TYR A 60 -1.50 -12.35 -14.21
CA TYR A 60 -1.77 -13.77 -14.08
C TYR A 60 -2.24 -14.38 -15.40
N HIS A 61 -3.15 -13.69 -16.12
CA HIS A 61 -3.61 -14.15 -17.43
C HIS A 61 -2.49 -14.12 -18.48
N ASP A 62 -1.70 -13.03 -18.55
CA ASP A 62 -0.57 -12.93 -19.48
C ASP A 62 0.49 -14.02 -19.22
N ALA A 63 0.87 -14.22 -17.95
CA ALA A 63 1.86 -15.20 -17.56
C ALA A 63 1.41 -16.65 -17.76
N ARG A 64 0.15 -16.89 -18.11
CA ARG A 64 -0.40 -18.23 -18.33
C ARG A 64 -0.89 -18.48 -19.75
N VAL A 65 -0.85 -17.48 -20.64
CA VAL A 65 -1.37 -17.58 -22.02
C VAL A 65 -0.62 -18.60 -22.89
N TYR A 66 0.68 -18.82 -22.64
CA TYR A 66 1.51 -19.79 -23.38
C TYR A 66 1.93 -20.96 -22.50
N ASP A 67 2.15 -22.14 -23.09
CA ASP A 67 2.64 -23.35 -22.40
C ASP A 67 4.17 -23.38 -22.19
N THR A 68 4.79 -22.20 -22.18
CA THR A 68 6.23 -22.07 -21.91
C THR A 68 6.45 -21.89 -20.41
N PRO A 69 7.41 -22.60 -19.80
CA PRO A 69 7.74 -22.38 -18.40
C PRO A 69 8.20 -20.95 -18.12
N MET A 70 7.61 -20.30 -17.11
CA MET A 70 7.96 -18.94 -16.75
C MET A 70 7.75 -18.59 -15.28
N VAL A 71 8.57 -17.68 -14.80
CA VAL A 71 8.48 -17.08 -13.46
C VAL A 71 8.23 -15.59 -13.61
N CYS A 72 7.27 -15.06 -12.86
CA CYS A 72 7.01 -13.63 -12.72
C CYS A 72 7.18 -13.22 -11.27
N VAL A 73 7.99 -12.18 -11.00
CA VAL A 73 8.15 -11.59 -9.67
C VAL A 73 7.59 -10.17 -9.72
N LEU A 74 6.57 -9.91 -8.91
CA LEU A 74 5.86 -8.64 -8.80
C LEU A 74 6.39 -7.89 -7.58
N GLU A 75 6.94 -6.69 -7.80
CA GLU A 75 7.36 -5.78 -6.73
C GLU A 75 6.28 -4.72 -6.51
N VAL A 76 5.82 -4.67 -5.26
CA VAL A 76 4.73 -3.80 -4.78
C VAL A 76 5.30 -2.88 -3.71
N MET A 77 4.83 -1.62 -3.65
CA MET A 77 5.27 -0.68 -2.62
C MET A 77 4.87 -1.14 -1.23
N GLY A 78 5.61 -0.72 -0.20
CA GLY A 78 5.30 -1.07 1.18
C GLY A 78 6.55 -1.22 2.03
N ARG A 79 7.23 -0.10 2.30
CA ARG A 79 8.56 -0.07 2.93
C ARG A 79 8.63 -0.72 4.32
N ASN A 80 7.73 -0.32 5.20
CA ASN A 80 7.68 -0.81 6.59
C ASN A 80 6.49 -1.75 6.84
N ALA A 81 5.43 -1.65 6.03
CA ALA A 81 4.22 -2.45 6.15
C ALA A 81 3.77 -2.99 4.79
N GLY A 82 3.28 -4.23 4.79
CA GLY A 82 2.94 -5.01 3.60
C GLY A 82 1.53 -4.82 3.05
N TRP A 83 0.80 -3.78 3.47
CA TRP A 83 -0.63 -3.63 3.17
C TRP A 83 -0.96 -3.65 1.67
N LEU A 84 -0.14 -2.98 0.84
CA LEU A 84 -0.33 -3.00 -0.61
C LEU A 84 0.05 -4.36 -1.20
N THR A 85 1.18 -4.94 -0.83
CA THR A 85 1.56 -6.28 -1.28
C THR A 85 0.52 -7.33 -0.90
N ALA A 86 -0.07 -7.21 0.30
CA ALA A 86 -1.14 -8.08 0.76
C ALA A 86 -2.37 -8.02 -0.16
N SER A 87 -2.64 -6.89 -0.84
CA SER A 87 -3.78 -6.76 -1.76
C SER A 87 -3.68 -7.67 -2.99
N THR A 88 -2.49 -8.19 -3.33
CA THR A 88 -2.34 -9.25 -4.34
C THR A 88 -3.08 -10.53 -3.94
N ALA A 89 -3.38 -10.74 -2.65
CA ALA A 89 -4.21 -11.85 -2.19
C ALA A 89 -5.68 -11.72 -2.66
N LEU A 90 -6.17 -10.51 -2.97
CA LEU A 90 -7.50 -10.34 -3.56
C LEU A 90 -7.56 -10.94 -4.98
N ALA A 91 -6.48 -10.83 -5.74
CA ALA A 91 -6.34 -11.51 -7.03
C ALA A 91 -6.36 -13.03 -6.85
N ALA A 92 -5.66 -13.55 -5.83
CA ALA A 92 -5.65 -14.98 -5.51
C ALA A 92 -7.03 -15.49 -5.07
N TYR A 93 -7.75 -14.71 -4.26
CA TYR A 93 -9.13 -14.99 -3.87
C TYR A 93 -10.08 -15.09 -5.07
N LYS A 94 -9.83 -14.31 -6.13
CA LYS A 94 -10.57 -14.39 -7.41
C LYS A 94 -10.05 -15.48 -8.37
N GLY A 95 -9.06 -16.27 -7.96
CA GLY A 95 -8.49 -17.37 -8.75
C GLY A 95 -7.45 -16.94 -9.80
N ALA A 96 -6.97 -15.70 -9.75
CA ALA A 96 -6.02 -15.14 -10.70
C ALA A 96 -4.89 -14.37 -9.99
N GLY A 97 -4.31 -14.96 -8.95
CA GLY A 97 -3.29 -14.30 -8.11
C GLY A 97 -1.92 -14.96 -8.10
N PRO A 98 -0.99 -14.41 -7.32
CA PRO A 98 0.33 -14.99 -7.15
C PRO A 98 0.25 -16.31 -6.38
N ASP A 99 1.23 -17.19 -6.62
CA ASP A 99 1.37 -18.45 -5.89
C ASP A 99 2.03 -18.24 -4.51
N LEU A 100 2.82 -17.18 -4.34
CA LEU A 100 3.49 -16.80 -3.08
C LEU A 100 3.43 -15.28 -2.87
N ILE A 101 3.21 -14.85 -1.63
CA ILE A 101 3.16 -13.43 -1.23
C ILE A 101 4.08 -13.23 -0.03
N TYR A 102 5.07 -12.34 -0.13
CA TYR A 102 6.02 -12.02 0.94
C TYR A 102 5.90 -10.56 1.38
N LEU A 103 5.62 -10.38 2.67
CA LEU A 103 5.42 -9.07 3.30
C LEU A 103 6.61 -8.71 4.20
N PRO A 104 6.90 -7.42 4.44
CA PRO A 104 8.00 -6.97 5.30
C PRO A 104 7.82 -7.34 6.78
N GLU A 105 6.60 -7.69 7.20
CA GLU A 105 6.30 -8.16 8.56
C GLU A 105 6.96 -9.51 8.91
N ILE A 106 7.37 -10.29 7.91
CA ILE A 106 8.03 -11.59 8.10
C ILE A 106 9.47 -11.50 7.61
N GLU A 107 10.40 -11.96 8.45
CA GLU A 107 11.81 -12.11 8.07
C GLU A 107 11.94 -12.95 6.79
N PHE A 108 12.62 -12.39 5.79
CA PHE A 108 12.81 -13.04 4.50
C PHE A 108 14.01 -13.99 4.54
N ASP A 109 13.75 -15.26 4.27
CA ASP A 109 14.75 -16.32 4.20
C ASP A 109 14.93 -16.74 2.73
N MET A 110 16.06 -16.37 2.14
CA MET A 110 16.37 -16.61 0.72
C MET A 110 16.37 -18.09 0.35
N ASP A 111 16.88 -18.96 1.24
CA ASP A 111 16.96 -20.39 0.97
C ASP A 111 15.57 -21.01 0.99
N LYS A 112 14.74 -20.66 1.99
CA LYS A 112 13.33 -21.08 2.02
C LYS A 112 12.53 -20.55 0.84
N PHE A 113 12.77 -19.31 0.44
CA PHE A 113 12.16 -18.72 -0.75
C PHE A 113 12.44 -19.56 -1.99
N ILE A 114 13.70 -19.91 -2.26
CA ILE A 114 14.08 -20.73 -3.41
C ILE A 114 13.41 -22.11 -3.35
N VAL A 115 13.38 -22.74 -2.17
CA VAL A 115 12.72 -24.05 -1.98
C VAL A 115 11.22 -23.98 -2.27
N ASN A 116 10.53 -22.96 -1.75
CA ASN A 116 9.10 -22.76 -1.99
C ASN A 116 8.80 -22.54 -3.48
N CYS A 117 9.60 -21.70 -4.14
CA CYS A 117 9.49 -21.42 -5.57
C CYS A 117 9.70 -22.69 -6.42
N LYS A 118 10.75 -23.48 -6.14
CA LYS A 118 11.01 -24.76 -6.82
C LYS A 118 9.82 -25.72 -6.70
N LYS A 119 9.30 -25.91 -5.49
CA LYS A 119 8.17 -26.81 -5.20
C LYS A 119 6.90 -26.46 -5.99
N ILE A 120 6.61 -25.18 -6.19
CA ILE A 120 5.46 -24.74 -6.99
C ILE A 120 5.76 -24.89 -8.48
N PHE A 121 6.94 -24.45 -8.90
CA PHE A 121 7.36 -24.49 -10.29
C PHE A 121 7.39 -25.91 -10.86
N GLU A 122 7.83 -26.91 -10.09
CA GLU A 122 7.85 -28.32 -10.48
C GLU A 122 6.45 -28.89 -10.84
N LYS A 123 5.37 -28.29 -10.30
CA LYS A 123 4.00 -28.78 -10.55
C LYS A 123 3.40 -28.27 -11.84
N SER A 124 3.73 -27.05 -12.25
CA SER A 124 3.00 -26.32 -13.31
C SER A 124 3.91 -25.72 -14.38
N GLY A 125 5.22 -25.65 -14.13
CA GLY A 125 6.18 -24.87 -14.91
C GLY A 125 5.93 -23.36 -14.87
N LYS A 126 4.98 -22.86 -14.08
CA LYS A 126 4.57 -21.46 -14.03
C LYS A 126 4.48 -20.98 -12.60
N LEU A 127 5.15 -19.87 -12.30
CA LEU A 127 5.25 -19.31 -10.95
C LEU A 127 5.04 -17.80 -10.98
N ILE A 128 4.18 -17.27 -10.11
CA ILE A 128 4.04 -15.84 -9.86
C ILE A 128 4.28 -15.60 -8.36
N VAL A 129 5.16 -14.65 -8.05
CA VAL A 129 5.49 -14.27 -6.68
C VAL A 129 5.21 -12.78 -6.53
N ALA A 130 4.47 -12.37 -5.50
CA ALA A 130 4.39 -10.97 -5.08
C ALA A 130 5.29 -10.72 -3.87
N VAL A 131 6.09 -9.65 -3.93
CA VAL A 131 7.02 -9.24 -2.87
C VAL A 131 6.83 -7.76 -2.59
N SER A 132 6.90 -7.38 -1.32
CA SER A 132 7.08 -5.97 -0.97
C SER A 132 8.51 -5.53 -1.34
N GLU A 133 8.66 -4.30 -1.81
CA GLU A 133 9.97 -3.64 -1.91
C GLU A 133 10.74 -3.64 -0.57
N GLY A 134 9.99 -3.69 0.55
CA GLY A 134 10.51 -3.56 1.91
C GLY A 134 10.95 -4.85 2.61
N ILE A 135 10.94 -6.00 1.94
CA ILE A 135 11.37 -7.26 2.56
C ILE A 135 12.86 -7.21 2.97
N ARG A 136 13.17 -7.80 4.13
CA ARG A 136 14.50 -7.81 4.73
C ARG A 136 14.91 -9.20 5.18
N ASP A 137 16.21 -9.48 5.13
CA ASP A 137 16.77 -10.69 5.71
C ASP A 137 16.83 -10.63 7.25
N LYS A 138 17.32 -11.72 7.86
CA LYS A 138 17.54 -11.83 9.32
C LYS A 138 18.49 -10.80 9.94
N ASN A 139 19.30 -10.15 9.12
CA ASN A 139 20.22 -9.10 9.55
C ASN A 139 19.60 -7.70 9.38
N GLY A 140 18.35 -7.61 8.93
CA GLY A 140 17.65 -6.37 8.64
C GLY A 140 18.06 -5.71 7.32
N LYS A 141 18.87 -6.38 6.49
CA LYS A 141 19.32 -5.88 5.19
C LYS A 141 18.20 -6.05 4.16
N TYR A 142 17.90 -5.01 3.38
CA TYR A 142 16.89 -5.11 2.33
C TYR A 142 17.36 -6.05 1.21
N ILE A 143 16.41 -6.78 0.61
CA ILE A 143 16.73 -7.71 -0.48
C ILE A 143 17.18 -6.97 -1.75
N SER A 144 16.67 -5.77 -2.02
CA SER A 144 17.14 -4.90 -3.11
C SER A 144 18.64 -4.61 -3.06
N GLU A 145 19.25 -4.57 -1.86
CA GLU A 145 20.67 -4.31 -1.66
C GLU A 145 21.58 -5.50 -2.04
N TYR A 146 21.02 -6.64 -2.42
CA TYR A 146 21.78 -7.79 -2.93
C TYR A 146 22.05 -7.69 -4.45
N GLY A 147 21.38 -6.77 -5.15
CA GLY A 147 21.39 -6.69 -6.63
C GLY A 147 22.28 -5.63 -7.26
N SER A 148 22.72 -4.62 -6.51
CA SER A 148 23.38 -3.46 -7.13
C SER A 148 24.45 -2.83 -6.25
N ASP A 149 25.55 -2.41 -6.89
CA ASP A 149 26.53 -1.45 -6.36
C ASP A 149 25.90 -0.05 -6.11
N LEU A 150 24.62 0.16 -6.50
CA LEU A 150 23.85 1.42 -6.40
C LEU A 150 23.05 1.57 -5.10
N ALA A 151 22.99 0.53 -4.26
CA ALA A 151 22.24 0.52 -3.00
C ALA A 151 22.73 1.50 -1.92
N SER A 152 23.78 2.29 -2.21
CA SER A 152 24.38 3.25 -1.28
C SER A 152 23.75 4.65 -1.29
N GLU A 153 22.81 4.94 -2.21
CA GLU A 153 22.15 6.26 -2.24
C GLU A 153 20.98 6.34 -1.25
N LYS A 154 21.06 7.32 -0.34
CA LYS A 154 19.99 7.67 0.61
C LYS A 154 19.26 8.92 0.12
N ASP A 155 17.95 8.97 0.30
CA ASP A 155 17.14 10.16 -0.01
C ASP A 155 17.40 11.31 0.98
N SER A 156 16.72 12.45 0.75
CA SER A 156 16.83 13.66 1.59
C SER A 156 16.34 13.49 3.04
N PHE A 157 15.69 12.36 3.37
CA PHE A 157 15.26 11.99 4.72
C PHE A 157 16.16 10.92 5.35
N GLY A 158 17.25 10.53 4.68
CA GLY A 158 18.21 9.53 5.16
C GLY A 158 17.75 8.09 4.93
N HIS A 159 16.71 7.88 4.13
CA HIS A 159 16.15 6.58 3.81
C HIS A 159 16.89 5.95 2.61
N ALA A 160 17.30 4.69 2.71
CA ALA A 160 17.81 3.92 1.56
C ALA A 160 16.78 3.95 0.42
N GLN A 161 17.23 4.28 -0.80
CA GLN A 161 16.39 4.23 -1.99
C GLN A 161 15.95 2.79 -2.24
N LEU A 162 14.64 2.54 -2.21
CA LEU A 162 14.05 1.22 -2.45
C LEU A 162 13.66 1.09 -3.93
N GLY A 163 13.70 -0.16 -4.42
CA GLY A 163 13.53 -0.52 -5.82
C GLY A 163 14.41 -1.71 -6.19
N GLY A 164 13.92 -2.60 -7.07
CA GLY A 164 14.71 -3.66 -7.69
C GLY A 164 14.76 -4.99 -6.92
N THR A 165 13.98 -5.13 -5.85
CA THR A 165 13.77 -6.40 -5.14
C THR A 165 13.27 -7.50 -6.08
N ALA A 166 12.30 -7.22 -6.95
CA ALA A 166 11.83 -8.20 -7.94
C ALA A 166 12.93 -8.59 -8.93
N GLN A 167 13.77 -7.65 -9.35
CA GLN A 167 14.86 -7.94 -10.28
C GLN A 167 15.90 -8.87 -9.63
N VAL A 168 16.30 -8.60 -8.39
CA VAL A 168 17.19 -9.48 -7.61
C VAL A 168 16.64 -10.90 -7.54
N LEU A 169 15.39 -11.05 -7.12
CA LEU A 169 14.78 -12.36 -6.96
C LEU A 169 14.56 -13.06 -8.30
N ALA A 170 14.20 -12.34 -9.35
CA ALA A 170 14.04 -12.90 -10.69
C ALA A 170 15.38 -13.42 -11.26
N ASP A 171 16.50 -12.74 -10.99
CA ASP A 171 17.83 -13.18 -11.42
C ASP A 171 18.32 -14.42 -10.65
N ILE A 172 18.03 -14.48 -9.35
CA ILE A 172 18.28 -15.67 -8.53
C ILE A 172 17.47 -16.85 -9.06
N LEU A 173 16.15 -16.69 -9.23
CA LEU A 173 15.27 -17.74 -9.73
C LEU A 173 15.62 -18.19 -11.15
N LYS A 174 16.14 -17.29 -12.00
CA LYS A 174 16.61 -17.65 -13.35
C LYS A 174 17.77 -18.65 -13.29
N LYS A 175 18.72 -18.45 -12.38
CA LYS A 175 19.86 -19.37 -12.19
C LYS A 175 19.40 -20.71 -11.63
N GLU A 176 18.49 -20.66 -10.66
CA GLU A 176 18.00 -21.85 -9.95
C GLU A 176 17.05 -22.72 -10.78
N LEU A 177 16.15 -22.10 -11.56
CA LEU A 177 15.08 -22.79 -12.31
C LEU A 177 15.38 -22.95 -13.79
N LYS A 178 16.39 -22.24 -14.32
CA LYS A 178 16.82 -22.28 -15.74
C LYS A 178 15.68 -22.02 -16.73
N CYS A 179 14.72 -21.17 -16.35
CA CYS A 179 13.58 -20.80 -17.18
C CYS A 179 13.54 -19.29 -17.46
N LYS A 180 12.57 -18.86 -18.26
CA LYS A 180 12.29 -17.44 -18.46
C LYS A 180 11.82 -16.83 -17.15
N THR A 181 12.41 -15.72 -16.74
CA THR A 181 11.98 -14.93 -15.59
C THR A 181 11.61 -13.52 -16.03
N ARG A 182 10.69 -12.89 -15.31
CA ARG A 182 10.27 -11.51 -15.52
C ARG A 182 10.12 -10.85 -14.15
N ALA A 183 10.75 -9.70 -13.97
CA ALA A 183 10.48 -8.79 -12.87
C ALA A 183 9.49 -7.72 -13.36
N ILE A 184 8.48 -7.42 -12.56
CA ILE A 184 7.53 -6.34 -12.82
C ILE A 184 7.47 -5.47 -11.57
N GLU A 185 7.85 -4.21 -11.71
CA GLU A 185 7.76 -3.23 -10.65
C GLU A 185 6.53 -2.35 -10.90
N PHE A 186 5.56 -2.34 -9.97
CA PHE A 186 4.40 -1.45 -10.09
C PHE A 186 4.78 0.01 -9.86
N SER A 187 5.78 0.25 -9.00
CA SER A 187 6.41 1.55 -8.80
C SER A 187 5.36 2.67 -8.61
N LEU A 188 5.52 3.79 -9.31
CA LEU A 188 4.63 4.95 -9.24
C LEU A 188 3.19 4.68 -9.67
N LEU A 189 2.93 3.71 -10.54
CA LEU A 189 1.60 3.51 -11.14
C LEU A 189 0.54 3.16 -10.09
N GLN A 190 0.92 2.38 -9.08
CA GLN A 190 0.00 1.97 -8.02
C GLN A 190 -0.52 3.10 -7.14
N ARG A 191 0.13 4.28 -7.16
CA ARG A 191 -0.28 5.44 -6.37
C ARG A 191 -0.83 6.60 -7.20
N CYS A 192 -0.93 6.44 -8.51
CA CYS A 192 -1.48 7.46 -9.42
C CYS A 192 -2.55 6.92 -10.39
N ALA A 193 -3.03 5.70 -10.17
CA ALA A 193 -4.05 5.03 -10.99
C ALA A 193 -5.49 5.55 -10.74
N ALA A 194 -5.70 6.86 -10.85
CA ALA A 194 -7.02 7.49 -10.65
C ALA A 194 -8.10 7.00 -11.64
N HIS A 195 -7.70 6.39 -12.75
CA HIS A 195 -8.60 5.78 -13.73
C HIS A 195 -9.28 4.50 -13.20
N LEU A 196 -8.72 3.87 -12.15
CA LEU A 196 -9.19 2.62 -11.55
C LEU A 196 -9.46 2.79 -10.05
N ALA A 197 -9.63 4.02 -9.54
CA ALA A 197 -9.77 4.25 -8.11
C ALA A 197 -11.01 3.54 -7.54
N SER A 198 -10.94 3.20 -6.25
CA SER A 198 -12.09 2.68 -5.50
C SER A 198 -13.08 3.82 -5.27
N ALA A 199 -14.36 3.59 -5.55
CA ALA A 199 -15.39 4.59 -5.24
C ALA A 199 -15.46 4.85 -3.73
N THR A 200 -15.38 3.77 -2.94
CA THR A 200 -15.36 3.81 -1.47
C THR A 200 -14.23 4.73 -0.97
N ASP A 201 -13.00 4.50 -1.45
CA ASP A 201 -11.83 5.30 -1.05
C ASP A 201 -11.98 6.79 -1.44
N VAL A 202 -12.49 7.06 -2.64
CA VAL A 202 -12.69 8.43 -3.14
C VAL A 202 -13.73 9.18 -2.30
N GLU A 203 -14.86 8.54 -2.01
CA GLU A 203 -15.94 9.12 -1.21
C GLU A 203 -15.50 9.34 0.24
N GLU A 204 -14.80 8.37 0.83
CA GLU A 204 -14.30 8.47 2.19
C GLU A 204 -13.24 9.56 2.31
N ALA A 205 -12.26 9.61 1.39
CA ALA A 205 -11.23 10.64 1.36
C ALA A 205 -11.80 12.05 1.24
N PHE A 206 -12.83 12.23 0.39
CA PHE A 206 -13.54 13.51 0.27
C PHE A 206 -14.23 13.89 1.58
N THR A 207 -14.94 12.95 2.18
CA THR A 207 -15.67 13.15 3.44
C THR A 207 -14.74 13.45 4.60
N ALA A 208 -13.56 12.82 4.67
CA ALA A 208 -12.56 13.11 5.70
C ALA A 208 -12.09 14.56 5.67
N GLY A 209 -11.82 15.09 4.47
CA GLY A 209 -11.48 16.49 4.27
C GLY A 209 -12.60 17.43 4.72
N GLN A 210 -13.84 17.12 4.35
CA GLN A 210 -15.02 17.87 4.78
C GLN A 210 -15.16 17.86 6.31
N LYS A 211 -15.03 16.70 6.96
CA LYS A 211 -15.15 16.54 8.41
C LYS A 211 -14.05 17.29 9.16
N ALA A 212 -12.82 17.29 8.66
CA ALA A 212 -11.73 18.04 9.29
C ALA A 212 -12.01 19.54 9.30
N VAL A 213 -12.53 20.10 8.20
CA VAL A 213 -12.93 21.51 8.13
C VAL A 213 -14.10 21.80 9.08
N GLN A 214 -15.13 20.95 9.08
CA GLN A 214 -16.27 21.10 9.98
C GLN A 214 -15.83 21.14 11.45
N CYS A 215 -15.00 20.16 11.87
CA CYS A 215 -14.49 20.11 13.23
C CYS A 215 -13.67 21.35 13.60
N ALA A 216 -12.84 21.86 12.68
CA ALA A 216 -12.05 23.06 12.89
C ALA A 216 -12.94 24.31 13.09
N VAL A 217 -13.99 24.45 12.27
CA VAL A 217 -14.99 25.53 12.39
C VAL A 217 -15.74 25.45 13.71
N ASP A 218 -16.03 24.23 14.18
CA ASP A 218 -16.68 23.98 15.48
C ASP A 218 -15.73 24.16 16.69
N GLY A 219 -14.50 24.62 16.45
CA GLY A 219 -13.52 24.96 17.49
C GLY A 219 -12.57 23.82 17.87
N THR A 220 -12.67 22.66 17.22
CA THR A 220 -11.76 21.53 17.45
C THR A 220 -10.37 21.83 16.89
N THR A 221 -9.35 21.41 17.61
CA THR A 221 -7.94 21.46 17.20
C THR A 221 -7.23 20.25 17.79
N ASP A 222 -6.00 19.97 17.33
CA ASP A 222 -5.13 18.94 17.91
C ASP A 222 -5.58 17.48 17.68
N HIS A 223 -6.44 17.28 16.68
CA HIS A 223 -6.97 15.98 16.31
C HIS A 223 -6.77 15.69 14.82
N MET A 224 -6.71 14.40 14.50
CA MET A 224 -6.83 13.86 13.16
C MET A 224 -8.23 13.24 13.00
N VAL A 225 -8.86 13.43 11.83
CA VAL A 225 -10.02 12.63 11.44
C VAL A 225 -9.56 11.19 11.18
N ALA A 226 -10.23 10.21 11.75
CA ALA A 226 -9.91 8.79 11.56
C ALA A 226 -11.16 8.01 11.16
N TYR A 227 -10.93 6.85 10.56
CA TYR A 227 -11.98 5.94 10.09
C TYR A 227 -12.21 4.85 11.11
N GLU A 228 -13.47 4.68 11.49
CA GLU A 228 -13.92 3.60 12.35
C GLU A 228 -14.88 2.72 11.55
N ARG A 229 -14.44 1.50 11.27
CA ARG A 229 -15.26 0.50 10.58
C ARG A 229 -16.39 0.05 11.50
N SER A 230 -17.58 -0.01 10.93
CA SER A 230 -18.75 -0.65 11.51
C SER A 230 -19.50 -1.46 10.45
N GLU A 231 -20.50 -2.20 10.90
CA GLU A 231 -21.40 -2.95 10.02
C GLU A 231 -22.84 -2.53 10.30
N LYS A 232 -23.60 -2.31 9.24
CA LYS A 232 -25.04 -2.06 9.30
C LYS A 232 -25.73 -2.91 8.25
N ASP A 233 -26.69 -3.72 8.69
CA ASP A 233 -27.47 -4.62 7.81
C ASP A 233 -26.59 -5.54 6.94
N GLY A 234 -25.50 -6.06 7.51
CA GLY A 234 -24.55 -6.92 6.78
C GLY A 234 -23.64 -6.18 5.81
N LYS A 235 -23.62 -4.85 5.83
CA LYS A 235 -22.82 -4.01 4.93
C LYS A 235 -21.81 -3.18 5.70
N TYR A 236 -20.63 -3.04 5.09
CA TYR A 236 -19.58 -2.15 5.55
C TYR A 236 -20.07 -0.70 5.62
N VAL A 237 -19.75 -0.03 6.73
CA VAL A 237 -19.98 1.40 6.95
C VAL A 237 -18.75 2.03 7.61
N CYS A 238 -18.29 3.14 7.05
CA CYS A 238 -17.23 3.95 7.62
C CYS A 238 -17.78 5.09 8.47
N ASN A 239 -17.48 5.09 9.77
CA ASN A 239 -17.72 6.22 10.66
C ASN A 239 -16.48 7.10 10.75
N TYR A 240 -16.67 8.38 11.05
CA TYR A 240 -15.59 9.36 11.19
C TYR A 240 -15.45 9.76 12.66
N VAL A 241 -14.32 9.43 13.24
CA VAL A 241 -13.98 9.73 14.64
C VAL A 241 -12.77 10.65 14.71
N LEU A 242 -12.45 11.14 15.90
CA LEU A 242 -11.29 12.01 16.15
C LEU A 242 -10.26 11.29 17.01
N VAL A 243 -9.00 11.38 16.60
CA VAL A 243 -7.86 10.83 17.33
C VAL A 243 -6.86 11.95 17.61
N ASN A 244 -6.36 12.03 18.83
CA ASN A 244 -5.34 13.02 19.19
C ASN A 244 -4.08 12.85 18.32
N LEU A 245 -3.51 13.96 17.86
CA LEU A 245 -2.32 13.95 16.99
C LEU A 245 -1.09 13.32 17.66
N ASP A 246 -0.97 13.40 18.99
CA ASP A 246 0.13 12.82 19.76
C ASP A 246 0.17 11.29 19.74
N LYS A 247 -0.99 10.64 19.65
CA LYS A 247 -1.11 9.18 19.53
C LYS A 247 -0.72 8.68 18.14
N VAL A 248 -0.92 9.50 17.11
CA VAL A 248 -0.70 9.11 15.71
C VAL A 248 0.76 9.31 15.28
N ALA A 249 1.38 10.43 15.68
CA ALA A 249 2.66 10.92 15.14
C ALA A 249 3.87 9.96 15.21
N ASN A 250 3.82 8.88 15.99
CA ASN A 250 4.97 8.00 16.24
C ASN A 250 4.61 6.50 16.22
N THR A 251 3.47 6.13 15.65
CA THR A 251 3.01 4.74 15.68
C THR A 251 2.64 4.27 14.29
N GLU A 252 3.28 3.20 13.82
CA GLU A 252 2.95 2.55 12.55
C GLU A 252 2.00 1.36 12.78
N LYS A 253 1.03 1.19 11.88
CA LYS A 253 0.12 0.05 11.83
C LYS A 253 0.61 -0.99 10.82
N ALA A 254 1.14 -2.11 11.30
CA ALA A 254 1.55 -3.25 10.48
C ALA A 254 0.37 -4.16 10.10
N VAL A 255 0.54 -5.01 9.09
CA VAL A 255 -0.41 -6.11 8.81
C VAL A 255 -0.41 -7.08 10.01
N PRO A 256 -1.57 -7.41 10.60
CA PRO A 256 -1.64 -8.33 11.73
C PRO A 256 -1.05 -9.70 11.39
N ARG A 257 -0.30 -10.31 12.32
CA ARG A 257 0.38 -11.59 12.08
C ARG A 257 -0.62 -12.71 11.79
N GLU A 258 -1.79 -12.68 12.43
CA GLU A 258 -2.91 -13.60 12.23
C GLU A 258 -3.55 -13.48 10.84
N TRP A 259 -3.32 -12.37 10.12
CA TRP A 259 -3.78 -12.18 8.75
C TRP A 259 -2.81 -12.76 7.72
N ILE A 260 -1.60 -13.11 8.16
CA ILE A 260 -0.60 -13.80 7.35
C ILE A 260 -0.70 -15.30 7.67
N ASN A 261 -0.67 -16.16 6.64
CA ASN A 261 -0.75 -17.60 6.86
C ASN A 261 0.41 -18.13 7.72
N LYS A 262 0.30 -19.39 8.17
CA LYS A 262 1.28 -20.00 9.07
C LYS A 262 2.67 -20.02 8.43
N GLU A 263 2.73 -20.28 7.13
CA GLU A 263 3.94 -20.40 6.33
C GLU A 263 4.63 -19.05 6.08
N GLY A 264 3.93 -17.92 6.28
CA GLY A 264 4.47 -16.58 6.01
C GLY A 264 4.53 -16.21 4.53
N THR A 265 3.79 -16.91 3.67
CA THR A 265 3.88 -16.79 2.20
C THR A 265 2.54 -16.49 1.54
N GLY A 266 1.56 -16.00 2.30
CA GLY A 266 0.19 -15.77 1.86
C GLY A 266 -0.68 -15.13 2.94
N LEU A 267 -1.91 -14.77 2.59
CA LEU A 267 -2.86 -14.06 3.47
C LEU A 267 -4.05 -14.97 3.82
N THR A 268 -4.68 -14.72 4.97
CA THR A 268 -5.88 -15.44 5.43
C THR A 268 -7.18 -14.78 4.93
N GLN A 269 -8.31 -15.45 5.15
CA GLN A 269 -9.64 -14.91 4.82
C GLN A 269 -9.95 -13.62 5.59
N ASP A 270 -9.35 -13.39 6.76
CA ASP A 270 -9.59 -12.18 7.56
C ASP A 270 -9.09 -10.93 6.83
N TYR A 271 -7.92 -11.01 6.19
CA TYR A 271 -7.43 -9.95 5.32
C TYR A 271 -8.37 -9.68 4.14
N ILE A 272 -8.85 -10.75 3.50
CA ILE A 272 -9.78 -10.66 2.37
C ILE A 272 -11.08 -9.95 2.79
N ASN A 273 -11.65 -10.33 3.93
CA ASN A 273 -12.86 -9.73 4.49
C ASN A 273 -12.66 -8.25 4.84
N TYR A 274 -11.48 -7.89 5.34
CA TYR A 274 -11.12 -6.51 5.63
C TYR A 274 -11.01 -5.65 4.36
N ALA A 275 -10.30 -6.15 3.35
CA ALA A 275 -9.92 -5.36 2.17
C ALA A 275 -11.01 -5.30 1.08
N LEU A 276 -11.85 -6.34 0.95
CA LEU A 276 -12.88 -6.39 -0.11
C LEU A 276 -13.82 -5.17 -0.09
N PRO A 277 -14.46 -4.79 1.04
CA PRO A 277 -15.35 -3.64 1.05
C PRO A 277 -14.66 -2.32 0.69
N LEU A 278 -13.36 -2.20 0.95
CA LEU A 278 -12.61 -0.97 0.71
C LEU A 278 -12.38 -0.72 -0.79
N ILE A 279 -12.27 -1.78 -1.59
CA ILE A 279 -12.02 -1.66 -3.04
C ILE A 279 -13.30 -1.60 -3.88
N GLU A 280 -14.47 -1.61 -3.24
CA GLU A 280 -15.76 -1.67 -3.93
C GLU A 280 -16.09 -0.38 -4.71
N GLY A 281 -16.81 -0.58 -5.82
CA GLY A 281 -17.26 0.47 -6.73
C GLY A 281 -16.14 1.10 -7.57
N GLU A 282 -16.53 1.85 -8.60
CA GLU A 282 -15.61 2.50 -9.54
C GLU A 282 -15.72 4.02 -9.45
N SER A 283 -14.57 4.69 -9.30
CA SER A 283 -14.52 6.12 -9.60
C SER A 283 -14.81 6.33 -11.08
N LYS A 284 -15.71 7.27 -11.42
CA LYS A 284 -16.02 7.63 -12.82
C LYS A 284 -15.40 9.00 -13.16
N PRO A 285 -14.06 9.10 -13.31
CA PRO A 285 -13.43 10.37 -13.65
C PRO A 285 -13.89 10.84 -15.04
N PRO A 286 -13.98 12.15 -15.28
CA PRO A 286 -14.29 12.67 -16.60
C PRO A 286 -13.21 12.25 -17.61
N MET A 287 -13.65 11.83 -18.80
CA MET A 287 -12.79 11.43 -19.90
C MET A 287 -12.89 12.45 -21.04
N GLU A 288 -11.78 12.65 -21.76
CA GLU A 288 -11.70 13.53 -22.95
C GLU A 288 -10.82 12.84 -23.99
N ASN A 289 -11.34 12.64 -25.21
CA ASN A 289 -10.65 11.93 -26.31
C ASN A 289 -10.09 10.56 -25.91
N GLY A 290 -10.80 9.82 -25.06
CA GLY A 290 -10.39 8.49 -24.59
C GLY A 290 -9.40 8.48 -23.42
N LEU A 291 -9.01 9.63 -22.87
CA LEU A 291 -8.05 9.75 -21.76
C LEU A 291 -8.66 10.44 -20.53
N PRO A 292 -8.17 10.16 -19.31
CA PRO A 292 -8.62 10.86 -18.12
C PRO A 292 -8.35 12.37 -18.19
N ARG A 293 -9.38 13.18 -17.91
CA ARG A 293 -9.29 14.64 -17.89
C ARG A 293 -8.96 15.13 -16.48
N PHE A 294 -7.67 15.28 -16.19
CA PHE A 294 -7.20 15.82 -14.92
C PHE A 294 -7.50 17.32 -14.75
N ALA A 295 -7.83 17.71 -13.51
CA ALA A 295 -8.09 19.11 -13.18
C ALA A 295 -6.83 19.97 -13.31
N LYS A 296 -6.97 21.16 -13.92
CA LYS A 296 -5.92 22.19 -13.98
C LYS A 296 -6.32 23.35 -13.08
N LEU A 297 -5.64 23.49 -11.94
CA LEU A 297 -5.87 24.60 -11.01
C LEU A 297 -5.14 25.86 -11.49
N LYS A 298 -5.75 27.04 -11.32
CA LYS A 298 -5.16 28.34 -11.69
C LYS A 298 -3.91 28.70 -10.87
N LYS A 299 -3.73 28.10 -9.69
CA LYS A 299 -2.60 28.34 -8.76
C LYS A 299 -2.27 29.82 -8.55
N VAL A 300 -3.28 30.65 -8.28
CA VAL A 300 -3.10 32.09 -8.00
C VAL A 300 -2.36 32.25 -6.67
N LEU A 301 -1.19 32.89 -6.68
CA LEU A 301 -0.39 33.11 -5.48
C LEU A 301 -0.99 34.21 -4.61
N ALA A 302 -1.06 33.98 -3.30
CA ALA A 302 -1.42 35.02 -2.34
C ALA A 302 -0.31 36.08 -2.27
N LYS A 303 -0.70 37.35 -2.09
CA LYS A 303 0.25 38.43 -1.80
C LYS A 303 0.84 38.17 -0.42
N LYS A 304 2.17 38.27 -0.32
CA LYS A 304 2.89 38.20 0.96
C LYS A 304 2.54 39.37 1.84
#